data_AF-A0A0N0A4C6-F1
#
_entry.id   AF-A0A0N0A4C6-F1
#
_cell.length_a   1.000
_cell.length_b   1.000
_cell.length_c   1.000
_cell.angle_alpha   90.00
_cell.angle_beta   90.00
_cell.angle_gamma   90.00
#
_symmetry.space_group_name_H-M   'P 1'
#
loop_
_entity.id
_entity.type
_entity.pdbx_description
1 polymer ?
#
loop_
_entity_poly.entity_id
_entity_poly.type
_entity_poly.pdbx_seq_one_letter_code
_entity_poly.pdbx_strand_id
1 'polypeptide(L)'
;MIDIDHLQVGQSAQAMEEQTKAIAQTMHELENNIQQVINEWQGEDKNVYYQKVLPTWNQEVDNLSLILQRFYTTLTDVSDNYKKVVQTNAEGFMDIKM
;
A
#
# COMPACT_ATOMS: atom_id res chain seq x y z
N MET A 1 4.09 28.70 6.04
CA MET A 1 3.84 27.73 4.95
C MET A 1 4.39 26.36 5.34
N ILE A 2 4.18 25.91 6.59
CA ILE A 2 4.73 24.64 7.11
C ILE A 2 3.58 23.66 7.47
N ASP A 3 2.39 24.16 7.80
CA ASP A 3 1.21 23.31 8.12
C ASP A 3 0.53 22.64 6.92
N ILE A 4 0.67 23.19 5.71
CA ILE A 4 -0.07 22.70 4.52
C ILE A 4 0.53 21.37 4.02
N ASP A 5 1.85 21.21 4.08
CA ASP A 5 2.52 19.98 3.61
C ASP A 5 2.23 18.77 4.52
N HIS A 6 2.09 18.99 5.83
CA HIS A 6 1.81 17.90 6.79
C HIS A 6 0.43 17.26 6.55
N LEU A 7 -0.60 18.09 6.34
CA LEU A 7 -1.95 17.63 6.05
C LEU A 7 -2.00 16.85 4.73
N GLN A 8 -1.24 17.28 3.73
CA GLN A 8 -1.20 16.65 2.42
C GLN A 8 -0.49 15.29 2.44
N VAL A 9 0.58 15.13 3.23
CA VAL A 9 1.27 13.84 3.41
C VAL A 9 0.39 12.83 4.16
N GLY A 10 -0.29 13.27 5.23
CA GLY A 10 -1.21 12.40 5.99
C GLY A 10 -2.38 11.91 5.15
N GLN A 11 -2.99 12.81 4.36
CA GLN A 11 -4.07 12.45 3.42
C GLN A 11 -3.58 11.51 2.32
N SER A 12 -2.36 11.71 1.81
CA SER A 12 -1.78 10.84 0.79
C SER A 12 -1.49 9.43 1.31
N ALA A 13 -1.00 9.31 2.55
CA ALA A 13 -0.76 8.01 3.18
C ALA A 13 -2.07 7.23 3.40
N GLN A 14 -3.12 7.90 3.88
CA GLN A 14 -4.44 7.29 4.06
C GLN A 14 -5.05 6.87 2.70
N ALA A 15 -4.98 7.73 1.69
CA ALA A 15 -5.46 7.41 0.34
C ALA A 15 -4.72 6.20 -0.26
N MET A 16 -3.42 6.05 0.01
CA MET A 16 -2.65 4.87 -0.42
C MET A 16 -3.07 3.59 0.31
N GLU A 17 -3.39 3.66 1.61
CA GLU A 17 -3.94 2.52 2.35
C GLU A 17 -5.28 2.08 1.74
N GLU A 18 -6.18 3.03 1.47
CA GLU A 18 -7.48 2.76 0.85
C GLU A 18 -7.33 2.16 -0.55
N GLN A 19 -6.44 2.70 -1.38
CA GLN A 19 -6.15 2.13 -2.70
C GLN A 19 -5.55 0.73 -2.62
N THR A 20 -4.69 0.46 -1.63
CA THR A 20 -4.10 -0.87 -1.42
C THR A 20 -5.17 -1.90 -1.11
N LYS A 21 -6.11 -1.56 -0.22
CA LYS A 21 -7.26 -2.41 0.10
C LYS A 21 -8.14 -2.65 -1.12
N ALA A 22 -8.39 -1.61 -1.91
CA ALA A 22 -9.16 -1.71 -3.15
C ALA A 22 -8.49 -2.65 -4.16
N ILE A 23 -7.17 -2.53 -4.37
CA ILE A 23 -6.41 -3.41 -5.25
C ILE A 23 -6.49 -4.86 -4.76
N ALA A 24 -6.26 -5.11 -3.46
CA ALA A 24 -6.36 -6.45 -2.89
C ALA A 24 -7.76 -7.06 -3.10
N GLN A 25 -8.80 -6.26 -2.91
CA GLN A 25 -10.18 -6.69 -3.12
C GLN A 25 -10.45 -7.00 -4.60
N THR A 26 -10.02 -6.13 -5.54
CA THR A 26 -10.14 -6.40 -6.98
C THR A 26 -9.40 -7.66 -7.39
N MET A 27 -8.21 -7.93 -6.83
CA MET A 27 -7.46 -9.14 -7.12
C MET A 27 -8.18 -10.40 -6.61
N HIS A 28 -8.81 -10.32 -5.44
CA HIS A 28 -9.63 -11.41 -4.89
C HIS A 28 -10.90 -11.66 -5.72
N GLU A 29 -11.55 -10.59 -6.18
CA GLU A 29 -12.69 -10.69 -7.10
C GLU A 29 -12.30 -11.32 -8.44
N LEU A 30 -11.14 -10.95 -8.99
CA LEU A 30 -10.56 -11.57 -10.18
C LEU A 30 -10.30 -13.07 -9.97
N GLU A 31 -9.70 -13.46 -8.85
CA GLU A 31 -9.47 -14.87 -8.52
C GLU A 31 -10.78 -15.66 -8.47
N ASN A 32 -11.80 -15.11 -7.80
CA ASN A 32 -13.12 -15.74 -7.70
C ASN A 32 -13.80 -15.89 -9.07
N ASN A 33 -13.72 -14.87 -9.91
CA ASN A 33 -14.25 -14.92 -11.28
C ASN A 33 -13.50 -15.96 -12.12
N ILE A 34 -12.18 -16.03 -11.99
CA ILE A 34 -11.37 -17.03 -12.69
C ILE A 34 -11.76 -18.44 -12.19
N GLN A 35 -11.92 -18.66 -10.89
CA GLN A 35 -12.33 -19.97 -10.37
C GLN A 35 -13.64 -20.47 -10.98
N GLN A 36 -14.61 -19.58 -11.25
CA GLN A 36 -15.85 -19.96 -11.93
C GLN A 36 -15.59 -20.46 -13.36
N VAL A 37 -14.70 -19.79 -14.09
CA VAL A 37 -14.31 -20.16 -15.47
C VAL A 37 -13.46 -21.43 -15.50
N ILE A 38 -12.56 -21.62 -14.54
CA ILE A 38 -11.68 -22.81 -14.43
C ILE A 38 -12.49 -24.10 -14.25
N ASN A 39 -13.70 -24.02 -13.69
CA ASN A 39 -14.56 -25.20 -13.55
C ASN A 39 -15.07 -25.73 -14.89
N GLU A 40 -15.08 -24.90 -15.92
CA GLU A 40 -15.44 -25.27 -17.29
C GLU A 40 -14.26 -25.88 -18.05
N TRP A 41 -13.03 -25.65 -17.58
CA TRP A 41 -11.82 -26.19 -18.21
C TRP A 41 -11.68 -27.68 -17.88
N GLN A 42 -11.36 -28.48 -18.89
CA GLN A 42 -11.09 -29.91 -18.73
C GLN A 42 -9.65 -30.25 -19.06
N GLY A 43 -9.11 -31.26 -18.38
CA GLY A 43 -7.79 -31.80 -18.69
C GLY A 43 -6.63 -30.88 -18.28
N GLU A 44 -5.61 -30.82 -19.13
CA GLU A 44 -4.29 -30.28 -18.79
C GLU A 44 -4.29 -28.76 -18.53
N ASP A 45 -5.19 -28.01 -19.17
CA ASP A 45 -5.27 -26.55 -18.98
C ASP A 45 -5.66 -26.18 -17.53
N LYS A 46 -6.56 -26.97 -16.93
CA LYS A 46 -6.93 -26.84 -15.53
C LYS A 46 -5.72 -27.13 -14.62
N ASN A 47 -4.93 -28.14 -14.93
CA ASN A 47 -3.72 -28.47 -14.17
C ASN A 47 -2.68 -27.35 -14.26
N VAL A 48 -2.43 -26.81 -15.45
CA VAL A 48 -1.50 -25.69 -15.66
C VAL A 48 -1.91 -24.47 -14.83
N TYR A 49 -3.20 -24.16 -14.78
CA TYR A 49 -3.69 -23.08 -13.93
C TYR A 49 -3.33 -23.28 -12.45
N TYR A 50 -3.71 -24.42 -11.86
CA TYR A 50 -3.47 -24.67 -10.45
C TYR A 50 -1.99 -24.82 -10.09
N GLN A 51 -1.17 -25.35 -10.99
CA GLN A 51 0.24 -25.59 -10.73
C GLN A 51 1.14 -24.38 -10.98
N LYS A 52 0.73 -23.47 -11.87
CA LYS A 52 1.59 -22.36 -12.32
C LYS A 52 0.93 -21.00 -12.17
N VAL A 53 -0.25 -20.83 -12.74
CA VAL A 53 -0.91 -19.52 -12.83
C VAL A 53 -1.35 -19.04 -11.46
N LEU A 54 -2.09 -19.85 -10.71
CA LEU A 54 -2.60 -19.49 -9.39
C LEU A 54 -1.48 -19.19 -8.39
N PRO A 55 -0.41 -20.01 -8.26
CA PRO A 55 0.70 -19.69 -7.36
C PRO A 55 1.43 -18.40 -7.74
N THR A 56 1.67 -18.18 -9.04
CA THR A 56 2.33 -16.96 -9.52
C THR A 56 1.47 -15.73 -9.24
N TRP A 57 0.18 -15.81 -9.51
CA TRP A 57 -0.77 -14.75 -9.20
C TRP A 57 -0.76 -14.37 -7.72
N ASN A 58 -0.90 -15.37 -6.83
CA ASN A 58 -0.88 -15.14 -5.38
C ASN A 58 0.43 -14.48 -4.93
N GLN A 59 1.57 -14.96 -5.46
CA GLN A 59 2.87 -14.38 -5.16
C GLN A 59 2.97 -12.91 -5.60
N GLU A 60 2.48 -12.55 -6.79
CA GLU A 60 2.52 -11.16 -7.25
C GLU A 60 1.57 -10.24 -6.46
N VAL A 61 0.41 -10.75 -6.04
CA VAL A 61 -0.50 -10.03 -5.12
C VAL A 61 0.18 -9.76 -3.78
N ASP A 62 0.87 -10.74 -3.22
CA ASP A 62 1.61 -10.61 -1.97
C ASP A 62 2.76 -9.61 -2.12
N ASN A 63 3.51 -9.67 -3.23
CA ASN A 63 4.58 -8.72 -3.54
C ASN A 63 4.06 -7.28 -3.61
N LEU A 64 2.93 -7.08 -4.30
CA LEU A 64 2.31 -5.77 -4.44
C LEU A 64 1.86 -5.22 -3.09
N SER A 65 1.27 -6.07 -2.24
CA SER A 65 0.88 -5.71 -0.88
C SER A 65 2.09 -5.28 -0.04
N LEU A 66 3.20 -6.00 -0.14
CA LEU A 66 4.48 -5.67 0.52
C LEU A 66 5.05 -4.33 0.06
N ILE A 67 5.02 -4.05 -1.24
CA ILE A 67 5.50 -2.79 -1.81
C ILE A 67 4.67 -1.62 -1.28
N LEU A 68 3.34 -1.76 -1.30
CA LEU A 68 2.43 -0.73 -0.84
C LEU A 68 2.58 -0.46 0.66
N GLN A 69 2.76 -1.51 1.47
CA GLN A 69 3.06 -1.37 2.90
C GLN A 69 4.37 -0.59 3.13
N ARG A 70 5.42 -0.88 2.35
CA ARG A 70 6.70 -0.15 2.44
C ARG A 70 6.57 1.32 2.06
N PHE A 71 5.79 1.64 1.03
CA PHE A 71 5.50 3.03 0.67
C PHE A 71 4.77 3.76 1.79
N TYR A 72 3.76 3.14 2.39
CA TYR A 72 3.04 3.70 3.54
C TYR A 72 3.97 3.97 4.72
N THR A 73 4.81 3.00 5.11
CA THR A 73 5.78 3.17 6.19
C THR A 73 6.73 4.32 5.89
N THR A 74 7.26 4.38 4.66
CA THR A 74 8.18 5.46 4.25
C THR A 74 7.53 6.84 4.35
N LEU A 75 6.28 6.99 3.88
CA LEU A 75 5.57 8.26 3.96
C LEU A 75 5.26 8.68 5.39
N THR A 76 4.90 7.71 6.24
CA THR A 76 4.68 7.95 7.67
C THR A 76 5.97 8.39 8.35
N ASP A 77 7.08 7.70 8.09
CA ASP A 77 8.39 8.04 8.65
C ASP A 77 8.86 9.43 8.20
N VAL A 78 8.63 9.80 6.94
CA VAL A 78 8.94 11.14 6.43
C VAL A 78 8.07 12.19 7.14
N SER A 79 6.77 11.92 7.33
CA SER A 79 5.86 12.80 8.06
C SER A 79 6.30 13.02 9.50
N ASP A 80 6.66 11.95 10.21
CA ASP A 80 7.04 12.01 11.62
C ASP A 80 8.42 12.66 11.84
N ASN A 81 9.38 12.39 10.95
CA ASN A 81 10.65 13.11 10.96
C ASN A 81 10.45 14.62 10.73
N TYR A 82 9.57 14.99 9.81
CA TYR A 82 9.28 16.39 9.55
C TYR A 82 8.64 17.08 10.76
N LYS A 83 7.63 16.45 11.40
CA LYS A 83 7.02 16.97 12.65
C LYS A 83 8.07 17.23 13.72
N LYS A 84 8.98 16.27 13.92
CA LYS A 84 10.04 16.38 14.93
C LYS A 84 10.97 17.56 14.64
N VAL A 85 11.40 17.73 13.39
CA VAL A 85 12.25 18.86 12.98
C VAL A 85 11.53 20.20 13.21
N VAL A 86 10.25 20.30 12.86
CA VAL A 86 9.46 21.52 13.08
C VAL A 86 9.32 21.83 14.58
N GLN A 87 9.01 20.83 15.40
CA GLN A 87 8.92 21.00 16.87
C GLN A 87 10.24 21.48 17.46
N THR A 88 11.36 20.81 17.13
CA THR A 88 12.69 21.20 17.61
C THR A 88 13.06 22.62 17.17
N ASN A 89 12.76 23.00 15.93
CA ASN A 89 13.00 24.36 15.46
C ASN A 89 12.13 25.38 16.22
N ALA A 90 10.85 25.08 16.43
CA ALA A 90 9.94 25.96 17.17
C ALA A 90 10.40 26.18 18.62
N GLU A 91 10.88 25.13 19.30
CA GLU A 91 11.49 25.22 20.63
C GLU A 91 12.75 26.10 20.62
N GLY A 92 13.66 25.87 19.65
CA GLY A 92 14.88 26.69 19.52
C GLY A 92 14.61 28.17 19.24
N PHE A 93 13.55 28.49 18.49
CA PHE A 93 13.12 29.88 18.29
C PHE A 93 12.52 30.54 19.55
N MET A 94 11.90 29.76 20.44
CA MET A 94 11.43 30.27 21.74
C MET A 94 12.58 30.56 22.69
N ASP A 95 13.61 29.70 22.70
CA ASP A 95 14.81 29.90 23.54
C ASP A 95 15.63 31.13 23.11
N ILE A 96 15.68 31.47 21.82
CA ILE A 96 16.38 32.67 21.33
C ILE A 96 15.60 33.96 21.61
N LYS A 97 14.27 33.86 21.83
CA LYS A 97 13.40 35.02 22.11
C LYS A 97 13.22 35.32 23.60
N MET A 98 13.68 34.46 24.50
CA MET A 98 13.79 34.73 25.95
C MET A 98 15.16 35.31 26.31
#